data_AF-A0AAX4A9G3-F1
#
_entry.id   AF-A0AAX4A9G3-F1
#
_cell.length_a   1.000
_cell.length_b   1.000
_cell.length_c   1.000
_cell.angle_alpha   90.00
_cell.angle_beta   90.00
_cell.angle_gamma   90.00
#
_symmetry.space_group_name_H-M   'P 1'
#
loop_
_entity.id
_entity.type
_entity.pdbx_description
1 polymer ?
#
loop_
_entity_poly.entity_id
_entity_poly.type
_entity_poly.pdbx_seq_one_letter_code
_entity_poly.pdbx_strand_id
1 'polypeptide(L)'
;MYLIELIIEDHKRVLKIEKHRVRMYYILYKGSIELTRRGKKLAAYYLINRLDIPNDKEQMFAMNLRNLAYGYYLYHFEDKKEGSQLIRKALNIIEELCSLEFYLYFQKQYEHLCET
;
A
#
# COMPACT_ATOMS: atom_id res chain seq x y z
N MET A 1 11.24 -12.02 -1.23
CA MET A 1 10.90 -11.81 0.19
C MET A 1 12.14 -11.67 1.06
N TYR A 2 13.13 -12.57 0.95
CA TYR A 2 14.41 -12.50 1.69
C TYR A 2 15.14 -11.14 1.68
N LEU A 3 15.19 -10.43 0.55
CA LEU A 3 15.83 -9.10 0.50
C LEU A 3 15.13 -8.05 1.39
N ILE A 4 13.81 -8.11 1.48
CA ILE A 4 13.03 -7.17 2.31
C ILE A 4 13.23 -7.49 3.79
N GLU A 5 13.31 -8.78 4.13
CA GLU A 5 13.67 -9.23 5.47
C GLU A 5 15.03 -8.67 5.90
N LEU A 6 16.06 -8.88 5.08
CA LEU A 6 17.40 -8.35 5.35
C LEU A 6 17.39 -6.83 5.55
N ILE A 7 16.68 -6.09 4.70
CA ILE A 7 16.63 -4.63 4.83
C ILE A 7 15.93 -4.20 6.13
N ILE A 8 14.84 -4.87 6.51
CA ILE A 8 14.09 -4.53 7.73
C ILE A 8 14.89 -4.92 8.97
N GLU A 9 15.53 -6.08 8.97
CA GLU A 9 16.28 -6.61 10.11
C GLU A 9 17.61 -5.89 10.33
N ASP A 10 18.40 -5.69 9.28
CA ASP A 10 19.74 -5.07 9.38
C ASP A 10 19.66 -3.55 9.51
N HIS A 11 18.60 -2.92 9.01
CA HIS A 11 18.44 -1.47 9.03
C HIS A 11 17.35 -0.97 10.00
N LYS A 12 17.08 -1.71 11.09
CA LYS A 12 16.16 -1.26 12.16
C LYS A 12 16.44 0.18 12.63
N ARG A 13 17.71 0.60 12.67
CA ARG A 13 18.11 1.98 13.02
C ARG A 13 17.68 3.01 11.97
N VAL A 14 17.73 2.66 10.69
CA VAL A 14 17.31 3.53 9.58
C VAL A 14 15.80 3.73 9.59
N LEU A 15 15.04 2.67 9.90
CA LEU A 15 13.57 2.73 10.02
C LEU A 15 13.09 3.52 11.26
N LYS A 16 13.97 3.83 12.23
CA LYS A 16 13.64 4.81 13.29
C LYS A 16 13.47 6.22 12.73
N ILE A 17 14.18 6.54 11.65
CA ILE A 17 14.10 7.84 11.00
C ILE A 17 12.84 7.87 10.11
N GLU A 18 11.93 8.79 10.41
CA GLU A 18 10.60 8.88 9.78
C GLU A 18 10.67 8.90 8.25
N LYS A 19 11.49 9.78 7.65
CA LYS A 19 11.60 9.89 6.19
C LYS A 19 11.93 8.56 5.49
N HIS A 20 12.71 7.69 6.13
CA HIS A 20 13.10 6.40 5.57
C HIS A 20 11.99 5.36 5.78
N ARG A 21 11.33 5.39 6.92
CA ARG A 21 10.17 4.56 7.22
C ARG A 21 9.01 4.84 6.25
N VAL A 22 8.71 6.11 6.01
CA VAL A 22 7.69 6.55 5.03
C VAL A 22 8.03 6.03 3.63
N ARG A 23 9.28 6.20 3.18
CA ARG A 23 9.73 5.64 1.88
C ARG A 23 9.60 4.12 1.81
N MET A 24 9.82 3.42 2.91
CA MET A 24 9.65 1.97 2.95
C MET A 24 8.18 1.56 2.77
N TYR A 25 7.25 2.19 3.49
CA TYR A 25 5.81 1.95 3.28
C TYR A 25 5.39 2.18 1.84
N TYR A 26 5.90 3.26 1.24
CA TYR A 26 5.69 3.55 -0.17
C TYR A 26 6.07 2.40 -1.09
N ILE A 27 7.29 1.88 -0.93
CA ILE A 27 7.82 0.80 -1.75
C ILE A 27 7.01 -0.48 -1.53
N LEU A 28 6.73 -0.84 -0.28
CA LEU A 28 6.00 -2.07 0.05
C LEU A 28 4.57 -2.04 -0.48
N TYR A 29 3.84 -0.94 -0.28
CA TYR A 29 2.44 -0.86 -0.66
C TYR A 29 2.25 -0.69 -2.17
N LYS A 30 3.06 0.14 -2.85
CA LYS A 30 3.06 0.17 -4.33
C LYS A 30 3.47 -1.17 -4.92
N GLY A 31 4.51 -1.80 -4.37
CA GLY A 31 4.95 -3.13 -4.77
C GLY A 31 3.85 -4.17 -4.60
N SER A 32 3.09 -4.11 -3.51
CA SER A 32 1.98 -5.04 -3.27
C SER A 32 0.83 -4.85 -4.25
N ILE A 33 0.50 -3.62 -4.66
CA ILE A 33 -0.51 -3.34 -5.69
C ILE A 33 -0.10 -3.95 -7.03
N GLU A 34 1.17 -3.77 -7.41
CA GLU A 34 1.71 -4.36 -8.63
C GLU A 34 1.71 -5.90 -8.60
N LEU A 35 2.10 -6.49 -7.46
CA LEU A 35 2.05 -7.94 -7.28
C LEU A 35 0.61 -8.48 -7.31
N THR A 36 -0.34 -7.75 -6.73
CA THR A 36 -1.76 -8.08 -6.80
C THR A 36 -2.25 -8.12 -8.24
N ARG A 37 -1.95 -7.08 -9.03
CA ARG A 37 -2.29 -7.03 -10.46
C ARG A 37 -1.71 -8.19 -11.27
N ARG A 38 -0.55 -8.70 -10.86
CA ARG A 38 0.11 -9.87 -11.49
C ARG A 38 -0.37 -11.22 -10.94
N GLY A 39 -1.44 -11.25 -10.15
CA GLY A 39 -1.97 -12.47 -9.55
C GLY A 39 -1.08 -13.09 -8.47
N LYS A 40 -0.10 -12.36 -7.92
CA LYS A 40 0.87 -12.88 -6.93
C LYS A 40 0.34 -12.75 -5.49
N LYS A 41 -0.76 -13.45 -5.18
CA LYS A 41 -1.52 -13.37 -3.92
C LYS A 41 -0.64 -13.41 -2.66
N LEU A 42 0.15 -14.47 -2.46
CA LEU A 42 0.96 -14.64 -1.24
C LEU A 42 2.01 -13.54 -1.08
N ALA A 43 2.67 -13.15 -2.16
CA ALA A 43 3.69 -12.12 -2.13
C ALA A 43 3.10 -10.74 -1.84
N ALA A 44 1.95 -10.41 -2.44
CA ALA A 44 1.23 -9.16 -2.16
C ALA A 44 0.79 -9.09 -0.70
N TYR A 45 0.16 -10.16 -0.18
CA TYR A 45 -0.28 -10.23 1.21
C TYR A 45 0.89 -10.08 2.20
N TYR A 46 2.02 -10.73 1.90
CA TYR A 46 3.22 -10.60 2.70
C TYR A 46 3.70 -9.15 2.77
N LEU A 47 3.79 -8.43 1.64
CA LEU A 47 4.23 -7.02 1.65
C LEU A 47 3.29 -6.11 2.44
N ILE A 48 1.97 -6.30 2.32
CA ILE A 48 0.94 -5.49 3.01
C ILE A 48 1.08 -5.58 4.54
N ASN A 49 1.49 -6.74 5.05
CA ASN A 49 1.55 -7.00 6.48
C ASN A 49 2.97 -7.04 7.03
N ARG A 50 3.97 -6.65 6.23
CA ARG A 50 5.37 -6.84 6.63
C ARG A 50 5.84 -5.84 7.67
N LEU A 51 5.33 -4.61 7.65
CA LEU A 51 5.69 -3.58 8.61
C LEU A 51 4.51 -3.21 9.49
N ASP A 52 4.77 -3.18 10.79
CA ASP A 52 3.88 -2.52 11.73
C ASP A 52 3.89 -1.02 11.46
N ILE A 53 2.71 -0.43 11.36
CA ILE A 53 2.54 1.02 11.35
C ILE A 53 2.24 1.45 12.78
N PRO A 54 3.16 2.17 13.47
CA PRO A 54 2.89 2.75 14.77
C PRO A 54 1.60 3.58 14.74
N ASN A 55 0.77 3.45 15.79
CA ASN A 55 -0.53 4.08 15.89
C ASN A 55 -0.42 5.56 16.31
N ASP A 56 0.38 6.32 15.57
CA ASP A 56 0.61 7.75 15.80
C ASP A 56 -0.05 8.56 14.67
N LYS A 57 -0.58 9.75 15.01
CA LYS A 57 -1.23 10.66 14.05
C LYS A 57 -0.36 10.98 12.83
N GLU A 58 0.96 10.97 13.01
CA GLU A 58 1.94 11.24 11.96
C GLU A 58 2.00 10.13 10.89
N GLN A 59 1.39 8.96 11.12
CA GLN A 59 1.41 7.83 10.17
C GLN A 59 0.04 7.51 9.54
N MET A 60 -0.93 8.42 9.67
CA MET A 60 -2.23 8.31 8.98
C MET A 60 -2.07 8.10 7.47
N PHE A 61 -1.08 8.75 6.87
CA PHE A 61 -0.78 8.59 5.45
C PHE A 61 -0.30 7.17 5.10
N ALA A 62 0.60 6.60 5.90
CA ALA A 62 1.07 5.22 5.71
C ALA A 62 -0.06 4.21 5.89
N MET A 63 -0.95 4.45 6.86
CA MET A 63 -2.14 3.64 7.09
C MET A 63 -3.08 3.71 5.87
N ASN A 64 -3.26 4.90 5.31
CA ASN A 64 -4.08 5.07 4.12
C ASN A 64 -3.50 4.35 2.89
N LEU A 65 -2.18 4.41 2.70
CA LEU A 65 -1.51 3.64 1.64
C LEU A 65 -1.63 2.11 1.86
N ARG A 66 -1.55 1.65 3.10
CA ARG A 66 -1.79 0.24 3.44
C ARG A 66 -3.22 -0.16 3.11
N ASN A 67 -4.20 0.67 3.49
CA ASN A 67 -5.61 0.42 3.18
C ASN A 67 -5.87 0.39 1.68
N LEU A 68 -5.24 1.29 0.92
CA LEU A 68 -5.28 1.26 -0.53
C LEU A 68 -4.77 -0.10 -1.04
N ALA A 69 -3.54 -0.47 -0.69
CA ALA A 69 -2.93 -1.73 -1.09
C ALA A 69 -3.75 -2.97 -0.70
N TYR A 70 -4.27 -3.01 0.51
CA TYR A 70 -5.14 -4.08 0.99
C TYR A 70 -6.48 -4.10 0.25
N GLY A 71 -7.01 -2.93 -0.12
CA GLY A 71 -8.22 -2.82 -0.92
C GLY A 71 -8.04 -3.44 -2.30
N TYR A 72 -6.90 -3.19 -2.96
CA TYR A 72 -6.53 -3.86 -4.21
C TYR A 72 -6.45 -5.38 -4.03
N TYR A 73 -5.79 -5.83 -2.95
CA TYR A 73 -5.68 -7.25 -2.63
C TYR A 73 -7.05 -7.93 -2.48
N LEU A 74 -7.92 -7.35 -1.66
CA LEU A 74 -9.29 -7.83 -1.46
C LEU A 74 -10.05 -7.85 -2.79
N TYR A 75 -9.97 -6.76 -3.55
CA TYR A 75 -10.69 -6.61 -4.80
C TYR A 75 -10.39 -7.75 -5.77
N HIS A 76 -9.11 -8.13 -5.86
CA HIS A 76 -8.64 -9.09 -6.85
C HIS A 76 -8.68 -10.55 -6.37
N PHE A 77 -8.51 -10.80 -5.06
CA PHE A 77 -8.33 -12.18 -4.55
C PHE A 77 -9.38 -12.68 -3.56
N GLU A 78 -10.18 -11.79 -2.95
CA GLU A 78 -11.09 -12.15 -1.85
C GLU A 78 -12.50 -11.56 -2.08
N ASP A 79 -12.78 -10.36 -1.57
CA ASP A 79 -14.07 -9.68 -1.67
C ASP A 79 -13.96 -8.42 -2.55
N LYS A 80 -14.52 -8.50 -3.75
CA LYS A 80 -14.55 -7.42 -4.74
C LYS A 80 -15.25 -6.16 -4.23
N LYS A 81 -16.35 -6.32 -3.47
CA LYS A 81 -17.17 -5.21 -2.99
C LYS A 81 -16.46 -4.48 -1.85
N GLU A 82 -15.97 -5.23 -0.86
CA GLU A 82 -15.20 -4.66 0.25
C GLU A 82 -13.92 -3.98 -0.25
N GLY A 83 -13.17 -4.66 -1.13
CA GLY A 83 -11.97 -4.11 -1.75
C GLY A 83 -12.24 -2.79 -2.48
N SER A 84 -13.28 -2.73 -3.30
CA SER A 84 -13.70 -1.51 -4.02
C SER A 84 -14.03 -0.36 -3.05
N GLN A 85 -14.75 -0.64 -1.97
CA GLN A 85 -15.07 0.37 -0.96
C GLN A 85 -13.81 0.88 -0.26
N LEU A 86 -12.86 0.00 0.08
CA LEU A 86 -11.62 0.37 0.73
C LEU A 86 -10.72 1.21 -0.18
N ILE A 87 -10.61 0.83 -1.46
CA ILE A 87 -9.87 1.60 -2.47
C ILE A 87 -10.44 3.00 -2.61
N ARG A 88 -11.76 3.13 -2.79
CA ARG A 88 -12.42 4.43 -2.95
C ARG A 88 -12.20 5.34 -1.73
N LYS A 89 -12.39 4.81 -0.52
CA LYS A 89 -12.12 5.57 0.72
C LYS A 89 -10.67 6.07 0.77
N ALA A 90 -9.72 5.20 0.41
CA ALA A 90 -8.31 5.57 0.43
C ALA A 90 -7.94 6.59 -0.66
N LEU A 91 -8.53 6.49 -1.85
CA LEU A 91 -8.37 7.45 -2.94
C LEU A 91 -8.92 8.83 -2.57
N ASN A 92 -10.09 8.91 -1.94
CA ASN A 92 -10.64 10.20 -1.48
C ASN A 92 -9.70 10.90 -0.50
N ILE A 93 -9.14 10.18 0.46
CA ILE A 93 -8.15 10.74 1.41
C ILE A 93 -6.89 11.21 0.67
N ILE A 94 -6.46 10.49 -0.37
CA ILE A 94 -5.32 10.90 -1.20
C ILE A 94 -5.64 12.17 -1.99
N GLU A 95 -6.82 12.26 -2.58
CA GLU A 95 -7.27 13.44 -3.32
C GLU A 95 -7.31 14.69 -2.44
N GLU A 96 -7.79 14.56 -1.20
CA GLU A 96 -7.90 15.67 -0.25
C GLU A 96 -6.54 16.15 0.29
N LEU A 97 -5.59 15.22 0.51
CA LEU A 97 -4.38 15.50 1.30
C LEU A 97 -3.07 15.49 0.49
N CYS A 98 -3.08 14.99 -0.75
CA CYS A 98 -1.88 14.83 -1.56
C CYS A 98 -1.94 15.65 -2.86
N SER A 99 -0.87 15.59 -3.66
CA SER A 99 -0.86 16.23 -4.97
C SER A 99 -1.81 15.54 -5.95
N LEU A 100 -2.35 16.30 -6.90
CA LEU A 100 -3.20 15.79 -7.98
C LEU A 100 -2.50 14.67 -8.77
N GLU A 101 -1.22 14.84 -9.10
CA GLU A 101 -0.41 13.82 -9.79
C GLU A 101 -0.41 12.48 -9.02
N PHE A 102 -0.29 12.57 -7.70
CA PHE A 102 -0.22 11.40 -6.84
C PHE A 102 -1.56 10.66 -6.75
N TYR A 103 -2.66 11.40 -6.69
CA TYR A 103 -4.02 10.86 -6.79
C TYR A 103 -4.24 10.17 -8.14
N LEU A 104 -3.97 10.87 -9.25
CA LEU A 104 -4.18 10.35 -10.61
C LEU A 104 -3.37 9.08 -10.88
N TYR A 105 -2.17 8.96 -10.32
CA TYR A 105 -1.38 7.74 -10.40
C TYR A 105 -2.16 6.53 -9.87
N PHE A 106 -2.73 6.61 -8.67
CA PHE A 106 -3.45 5.48 -8.06
C PHE A 106 -4.86 5.30 -8.62
N GLN A 107 -5.53 6.38 -9.03
CA GLN A 107 -6.81 6.30 -9.71
C GLN A 107 -6.69 5.50 -11.01
N LYS A 108 -5.68 5.79 -11.84
CA LYS A 108 -5.44 5.07 -13.09
C LYS A 108 -5.17 3.58 -12.87
N GLN A 109 -4.46 3.23 -11.79
CA GLN A 109 -4.23 1.82 -11.44
C GLN A 109 -5.54 1.10 -11.09
N TYR A 110 -6.50 1.80 -10.49
CA TYR A 110 -7.78 1.23 -10.06
C TYR A 110 -8.74 1.06 -11.23
N GLU A 111 -8.81 2.07 -12.11
CA GLU A 111 -9.56 2.00 -13.36
C GLU A 111 -9.11 0.79 -14.18
N HIS A 112 -7.80 0.63 -14.35
CA HIS A 112 -7.27 -0.49 -15.11
C HIS A 112 -7.52 -1.86 -14.43
N LEU A 113 -7.60 -1.91 -13.09
CA LEU A 113 -8.02 -3.12 -12.38
C LEU A 113 -9.50 -3.44 -12.60
N CYS A 114 -10.35 -2.44 -12.79
CA CYS A 114 -11.78 -2.63 -13.03
C CYS A 114 -12.10 -3.07 -14.47
N GLU A 115 -11.20 -2.79 -15.41
CA GLU A 115 -11.30 -3.20 -16.82
C GLU A 115 -10.85 -4.66 -17.06
N THR A 116 -10.18 -5.29 -16.09
CA THR A 116 -9.67 -6.67 -16.15
C THR A 116 -10.53 -7.64 -15.36
#